data_AF-A0A7W6JEV8-F1
#
_entry.id   AF-A0A7W6JEV8-F1
#
_cell.length_a   1.000
_cell.length_b   1.000
_cell.length_c   1.000
_cell.angle_alpha   90.00
_cell.angle_beta   90.00
_cell.angle_gamma   90.00
#
_symmetry.space_group_name_H-M   'P 1'
#
loop_
_entity.id
_entity.type
_entity.pdbx_description
1 polymer ?
#
loop_
_entity_poly.entity_id
_entity_poly.type
_entity_poly.pdbx_seq_one_letter_code
_entity_poly.pdbx_strand_id
1 'polypeptide(L)'
;MIHLFIALATAAADPAFTMTAEPGDAYHAELFRLEPGDREGQARSLLGAQAADGVLFNINHNGVPMRMLSSPGARTVVLFSPSDTGPAAGAYCRLSLTGRMPPEGLRRPLTWCATFLGGAPEVGVASPTP
;
A
#
# COMPACT_ATOMS: atom_id res chain seq x y z
N MET A 1 12.47 -20.71 -36.96
CA MET A 1 13.07 -20.28 -35.68
C MET A 1 12.12 -19.26 -35.07
N ILE A 2 11.26 -19.69 -34.14
CA ILE A 2 10.23 -18.83 -33.55
C ILE A 2 10.82 -18.20 -32.29
N HIS A 3 11.06 -16.89 -32.31
CA HIS A 3 11.38 -16.13 -31.11
C HIS A 3 10.07 -15.90 -30.34
N LEU A 4 9.76 -16.82 -29.43
CA LEU A 4 8.72 -16.63 -28.44
C LEU A 4 9.22 -15.62 -27.40
N PHE A 5 8.86 -14.34 -27.56
CA PHE A 5 8.96 -13.36 -26.48
C PHE A 5 7.89 -13.72 -25.46
N ILE A 6 8.25 -14.55 -24.47
CA ILE A 6 7.47 -14.62 -23.24
C ILE A 6 7.70 -13.28 -22.54
N ALA A 7 6.86 -12.30 -22.84
CA ALA A 7 6.66 -11.19 -21.93
C ALA A 7 6.14 -11.85 -20.65
N LEU A 8 7.02 -12.04 -19.67
CA LEU A 8 6.58 -12.28 -18.30
C LEU A 8 5.80 -11.03 -17.94
N ALA A 9 4.48 -11.09 -18.12
CA ALA A 9 3.58 -10.28 -17.35
C ALA A 9 3.92 -10.63 -15.90
N THR A 10 4.70 -9.78 -15.24
CA THR A 10 4.80 -9.75 -13.79
C THR A 10 3.35 -9.63 -13.33
N ALA A 11 2.77 -10.74 -12.87
CA ALA A 11 1.43 -10.71 -12.31
C ALA A 11 1.47 -9.65 -11.22
N ALA A 12 0.76 -8.54 -11.44
CA ALA A 12 0.53 -7.59 -10.38
C ALA A 12 -0.10 -8.41 -9.25
N ALA A 13 0.57 -8.50 -8.10
CA ALA A 13 0.08 -9.28 -6.99
C ALA A 13 -1.38 -8.89 -6.72
N ASP A 14 -2.27 -9.85 -6.54
CA ASP A 14 -3.65 -9.55 -6.17
C ASP A 14 -3.67 -8.93 -4.76
N PRO A 15 -4.53 -7.91 -4.52
CA PRO A 15 -4.66 -7.34 -3.19
C PRO A 15 -5.22 -8.38 -2.22
N ALA A 16 -4.60 -8.49 -1.04
CA ALA A 16 -5.08 -9.33 0.04
C ALA A 16 -6.42 -8.82 0.60
N PHE A 17 -6.57 -7.50 0.66
CA PHE A 17 -7.81 -6.85 1.09
C PHE A 17 -8.05 -5.57 0.29
N THR A 18 -9.32 -5.27 0.07
CA THR A 18 -9.75 -4.05 -0.58
C THR A 18 -10.68 -3.30 0.35
N MET A 19 -10.45 -2.00 0.50
CA MET A 19 -11.32 -1.14 1.31
C MET A 19 -12.71 -1.06 0.66
N THR A 20 -13.75 -1.32 1.44
CA THR A 20 -15.13 -1.12 0.99
C THR A 20 -15.37 0.34 0.65
N ALA A 21 -15.85 0.59 -0.57
CA ALA A 21 -16.15 1.93 -1.05
C ALA A 21 -17.39 2.51 -0.35
N GLU A 22 -17.30 3.76 0.07
CA GLU A 22 -18.40 4.54 0.62
C GLU A 22 -18.64 5.83 -0.19
N PRO A 23 -19.88 6.36 -0.19
CA PRO A 23 -20.17 7.63 -0.85
C PRO A 23 -19.25 8.76 -0.34
N GLY A 24 -18.57 9.44 -1.26
CA GLY A 24 -17.61 10.50 -0.93
C GLY A 24 -16.15 10.05 -0.88
N ASP A 25 -15.86 8.76 -1.01
CA ASP A 25 -14.49 8.28 -1.17
C ASP A 25 -13.88 8.80 -2.48
N ALA A 26 -12.76 9.52 -2.35
CA ALA A 26 -11.98 9.98 -3.49
C ALA A 26 -10.91 8.97 -3.92
N TYR A 27 -10.59 8.02 -3.05
CA TYR A 27 -9.57 7.00 -3.29
C TYR A 27 -10.10 5.61 -3.02
N HIS A 28 -9.69 4.70 -3.87
CA HIS A 28 -9.71 3.28 -3.64
C HIS A 28 -8.44 2.87 -2.89
N ALA A 29 -8.56 2.04 -1.86
CA ALA A 29 -7.43 1.54 -1.09
C ALA A 29 -7.36 0.01 -1.18
N GLU A 30 -6.17 -0.49 -1.48
CA GLU A 30 -5.88 -1.91 -1.65
C GLU A 30 -4.67 -2.28 -0.79
N LEU A 31 -4.79 -3.31 0.03
CA LEU A 31 -3.71 -3.85 0.84
C LEU A 31 -3.08 -5.04 0.14
N PHE A 32 -1.75 -5.04 0.07
CA PHE A 32 -0.95 -6.15 -0.43
C PHE A 32 -0.08 -6.67 0.71
N ARG A 33 0.05 -8.00 0.77
CA ARG A 33 1.04 -8.67 1.61
C ARG A 33 2.02 -9.37 0.68
N LEU A 34 3.21 -8.83 0.59
CA LEU A 34 4.29 -9.34 -0.23
C LEU A 34 5.35 -9.98 0.65
N GLU A 35 6.17 -10.84 0.05
CA GLU A 35 7.32 -11.41 0.74
C GLU A 35 8.26 -10.31 1.24
N PRO A 36 8.73 -10.37 2.50
CA PRO A 36 9.73 -9.44 3.01
C PRO A 36 10.98 -9.42 2.12
N GLY A 37 11.53 -8.23 1.84
CA GLY A 37 12.66 -8.10 0.91
C GLY A 37 12.85 -6.67 0.40
N ASP A 38 13.14 -6.53 -0.90
CA ASP A 38 13.34 -5.23 -1.57
C ASP A 38 12.07 -4.35 -1.54
N ARG A 39 11.88 -3.64 -0.42
CA ARG A 39 10.64 -2.89 -0.19
C ARG A 39 10.41 -1.79 -1.19
N GLU A 40 11.46 -1.06 -1.53
CA GLU A 40 11.32 0.05 -2.46
C GLU A 40 11.10 -0.45 -3.88
N GLY A 41 11.76 -1.53 -4.31
CA GLY A 41 11.49 -2.18 -5.59
C GLY A 41 10.07 -2.72 -5.68
N GLN A 42 9.57 -3.35 -4.61
CA GLN A 42 8.19 -3.82 -4.50
C GLN A 42 7.18 -2.66 -4.52
N ALA A 43 7.43 -1.59 -3.77
CA ALA A 43 6.58 -0.39 -3.79
C ALA A 43 6.56 0.26 -5.18
N ARG A 44 7.71 0.33 -5.86
CA ARG A 44 7.81 0.80 -7.25
C ARG A 44 7.02 -0.10 -8.20
N SER A 45 7.11 -1.42 -8.04
CA SER A 45 6.32 -2.37 -8.82
C SER A 45 4.81 -2.17 -8.63
N LEU A 46 4.36 -1.93 -7.41
CA LEU A 46 2.95 -1.67 -7.10
C LEU A 46 2.46 -0.31 -7.62
N LEU A 47 3.35 0.69 -7.67
CA LEU A 47 3.07 2.00 -8.25
C LEU A 47 2.98 1.94 -9.79
N GLY A 48 3.65 0.96 -10.42
CA GLY A 48 3.57 0.69 -11.85
C GLY A 48 4.38 1.66 -12.70
N ALA A 49 3.91 1.97 -13.91
CA ALA A 49 4.65 2.75 -14.91
C ALA A 49 5.11 4.14 -14.43
N GLN A 50 4.45 4.69 -13.42
CA GLN A 50 4.76 6.00 -12.84
C GLN A 50 6.02 5.96 -11.94
N ALA A 51 6.47 4.77 -11.53
CA ALA A 51 7.51 4.61 -10.52
C ALA A 51 8.89 5.17 -10.90
N ALA A 52 9.16 5.40 -12.19
CA ALA A 52 10.41 5.98 -12.66
C ALA A 52 10.65 7.40 -12.09
N ASP A 53 9.59 8.18 -11.91
CA ASP A 53 9.62 9.53 -11.33
C ASP A 53 9.18 9.56 -9.86
N GLY A 54 9.13 8.37 -9.23
CA GLY A 54 8.63 8.20 -7.87
C GLY A 54 9.55 8.81 -6.82
N VAL A 55 8.99 9.67 -5.97
CA VAL A 55 9.65 10.26 -4.81
C VAL A 55 9.16 9.58 -3.54
N LEU A 56 10.09 9.29 -2.63
CA LEU A 56 9.81 8.70 -1.33
C LEU A 56 9.70 9.77 -0.25
N PHE A 57 8.64 9.70 0.53
CA PHE A 57 8.37 10.57 1.66
C PHE A 57 8.23 9.74 2.93
N ASN A 58 8.80 10.22 4.03
CA ASN A 58 8.49 9.69 5.34
C ASN A 58 7.28 10.46 5.87
N ILE A 59 6.21 9.76 6.21
CA ILE A 59 4.99 10.34 6.74
C ILE A 59 4.65 9.70 8.08
N ASN A 60 3.95 10.45 8.93
CA ASN A 60 3.35 9.93 10.15
C ASN A 60 1.85 10.22 10.09
N HIS A 61 1.03 9.17 10.20
CA HIS A 61 -0.42 9.31 10.27
C HIS A 61 -0.91 8.75 11.60
N ASN A 62 -1.47 9.60 12.47
CA ASN A 62 -1.97 9.21 13.79
C ASN A 62 -0.96 8.42 14.63
N GLY A 63 0.33 8.77 14.59
CA GLY A 63 1.38 8.08 15.32
C GLY A 63 1.99 6.88 14.59
N VAL A 64 1.43 6.47 13.44
CA VAL A 64 1.96 5.36 12.63
C VAL A 64 2.98 5.89 11.61
N PRO A 65 4.27 5.54 11.74
CA PRO A 65 5.27 5.92 10.75
C PRO A 65 5.12 5.06 9.49
N MET A 66 5.07 5.69 8.32
CA MET A 66 4.94 5.05 7.02
C MET A 66 5.87 5.72 6.00
N ARG A 67 6.24 4.99 4.96
CA ARG A 67 6.87 5.54 3.76
C ARG A 67 5.82 5.63 2.66
N MET A 68 5.79 6.75 1.95
CA MET A 68 4.93 6.99 0.82
C MET A 68 5.78 7.13 -0.44
N LEU A 69 5.51 6.31 -1.44
CA LEU A 69 6.01 6.48 -2.80
C LEU A 69 4.92 7.12 -3.65
N SER A 70 5.22 8.28 -4.21
CA SER A 70 4.30 9.05 -5.07
C SER A 70 5.07 9.67 -6.22
N SER A 71 4.44 9.81 -7.40
CA SER A 71 5.05 10.50 -8.54
C SER A 71 4.27 11.77 -8.87
N PRO A 72 4.92 12.82 -9.40
CA PRO A 72 4.22 14.03 -9.83
C PRO A 72 3.11 13.72 -10.83
N GLY A 73 1.89 14.22 -10.57
CA GLY A 73 0.72 13.96 -11.44
C GLY A 73 0.15 12.54 -11.33
N ALA A 74 0.70 11.70 -10.45
CA ALA A 74 0.21 10.34 -10.25
C ALA A 74 -1.17 10.34 -9.62
N ARG A 75 -2.02 9.47 -10.17
CA ARG A 75 -3.32 9.13 -9.58
C ARG A 75 -3.19 8.02 -8.54
N THR A 76 -2.00 7.48 -8.35
CA THR A 76 -1.74 6.36 -7.45
C THR A 76 -0.55 6.66 -6.56
N VAL A 77 -0.65 6.30 -5.29
CA VAL A 77 0.45 6.31 -4.33
C VAL A 77 0.54 4.97 -3.62
N VAL A 78 1.72 4.61 -3.14
CA VAL A 78 1.96 3.38 -2.39
C VAL A 78 2.52 3.73 -1.02
N LEU A 79 1.88 3.21 0.02
CA LEU A 79 2.26 3.36 1.42
C LEU A 79 2.82 2.03 1.93
N PHE A 80 3.87 2.06 2.74
CA PHE A 80 4.45 0.86 3.31
C PHE A 80 5.16 1.12 4.62
N SER A 81 5.37 0.07 5.43
CA SER A 81 6.07 0.21 6.70
C SER A 81 7.55 0.59 6.47
N PRO A 82 8.11 1.52 7.27
CA PRO A 82 9.55 1.79 7.26
C PRO A 82 10.38 0.65 7.87
N SER A 83 9.74 -0.31 8.54
CA SER A 83 10.38 -1.50 9.11
C SER A 83 10.28 -2.70 8.16
N ASP A 84 11.37 -3.47 8.07
CA ASP A 84 11.42 -4.79 7.42
C ASP A 84 11.07 -5.95 8.36
N THR A 85 10.83 -5.64 9.64
CA THR A 85 10.60 -6.62 10.69
C THR A 85 9.29 -6.36 11.41
N GLY A 86 8.68 -7.42 11.93
CA GLY A 86 7.43 -7.36 12.69
C GLY A 86 6.18 -7.62 11.83
N PRO A 87 4.98 -7.46 12.40
CA PRO A 87 3.73 -7.87 11.76
C PRO A 87 3.36 -7.06 10.51
N ALA A 88 3.95 -5.87 10.36
CA ALA A 88 3.80 -5.00 9.20
C ALA A 88 4.84 -5.22 8.10
N ALA A 89 5.82 -6.10 8.32
CA ALA A 89 6.81 -6.44 7.30
C ALA A 89 6.09 -7.02 6.06
N GLY A 90 6.44 -6.50 4.88
CA GLY A 90 5.80 -6.90 3.63
C GLY A 90 4.38 -6.37 3.42
N ALA A 91 3.87 -5.49 4.29
CA ALA A 91 2.57 -4.84 4.09
C ALA A 91 2.72 -3.56 3.26
N TYR A 92 1.91 -3.44 2.22
CA TYR A 92 1.81 -2.27 1.34
C TYR A 92 0.37 -1.89 1.16
N CYS A 93 0.07 -0.60 1.11
CA CYS A 93 -1.24 -0.09 0.80
C CYS A 93 -1.16 0.80 -0.44
N ARG A 94 -1.84 0.43 -1.51
CA ARG A 94 -1.97 1.27 -2.71
C ARG A 94 -3.23 2.11 -2.59
N LEU A 95 -3.09 3.41 -2.78
CA LEU A 95 -4.20 4.34 -2.89
C LEU A 95 -4.32 4.82 -4.32
N SER A 96 -5.47 4.62 -4.96
CA SER A 96 -5.74 5.02 -6.34
C SER A 96 -6.92 5.98 -6.40
N LEU A 97 -6.72 7.16 -6.99
CA LEU A 97 -7.70 8.22 -7.11
C LEU A 97 -8.81 7.81 -8.10
N THR A 98 -10.03 7.65 -7.59
CA THR A 98 -11.20 7.20 -8.37
C THR A 98 -11.98 8.34 -9.03
N GLY A 99 -11.73 9.60 -8.63
CA GLY A 99 -12.50 10.75 -9.10
C GLY A 99 -11.80 12.10 -8.95
N ARG A 100 -12.56 13.19 -8.76
CA ARG A 100 -12.01 14.49 -8.34
C ARG A 100 -11.68 14.43 -6.84
N MET A 101 -10.61 15.12 -6.44
CA MET A 101 -10.08 15.11 -5.08
C MET A 101 -10.70 16.23 -4.22
N PRO A 102 -11.69 15.96 -3.35
CA PRO A 102 -11.93 16.80 -2.19
C PRO A 102 -10.80 16.60 -1.16
N PRO A 103 -10.39 17.65 -0.43
CA PRO A 103 -9.29 17.58 0.55
C PRO A 103 -9.52 16.57 1.68
N GLU A 104 -10.78 16.30 2.05
CA GLU A 104 -11.18 15.30 3.06
C GLU A 104 -11.01 13.85 2.58
N GLY A 105 -10.95 13.62 1.25
CA GLY A 105 -11.07 12.29 0.64
C GLY A 105 -9.88 11.35 0.91
N LEU A 106 -8.78 11.86 1.45
CA LEU A 106 -7.59 11.07 1.81
C LEU A 106 -7.63 10.54 3.25
N ARG A 107 -8.41 11.14 4.16
CA ARG A 107 -8.31 10.83 5.60
C ARG A 107 -8.73 9.39 5.92
N ARG A 108 -9.88 8.96 5.40
CA ARG A 108 -10.41 7.60 5.58
C ARG A 108 -9.49 6.52 4.98
N PRO A 109 -9.10 6.58 3.70
CA PRO A 109 -8.19 5.59 3.11
C PRO A 109 -6.82 5.56 3.80
N LEU A 110 -6.25 6.71 4.20
CA LEU A 110 -5.00 6.74 4.97
C LEU A 110 -5.16 6.06 6.34
N THR A 111 -6.27 6.30 7.03
CA THR A 111 -6.55 5.67 8.33
C THR A 111 -6.75 4.17 8.19
N TRP A 112 -7.44 3.74 7.14
CA TRP A 112 -7.61 2.33 6.81
C TRP A 112 -6.26 1.66 6.56
N CYS A 113 -5.41 2.22 5.70
CA CYS A 113 -4.05 1.71 5.45
C CYS A 113 -3.20 1.65 6.73
N ALA A 114 -3.24 2.71 7.57
CA ALA A 114 -2.43 2.80 8.78
C ALA A 114 -2.73 1.66 9.78
N THR A 115 -3.98 1.18 9.83
CA THR A 115 -4.39 0.03 10.67
C THR A 115 -3.59 -1.25 10.33
N PHE A 116 -3.17 -1.41 9.08
CA PHE A 116 -2.38 -2.57 8.64
C PHE A 116 -0.88 -2.30 8.66
N LEU A 117 -0.47 -1.07 8.34
CA LEU A 117 0.94 -0.67 8.22
C LEU A 117 1.61 -0.37 9.56
N GLY A 118 0.85 -0.02 10.59
CA GLY A 118 1.35 0.12 11.97
C GLY A 118 1.60 -1.22 12.67
N GLY A 119 1.36 -2.33 11.97
CA GLY A 119 1.04 -3.61 12.58
C GLY A 119 -0.42 -3.57 12.96
N ALA A 120 -1.18 -4.62 12.64
CA ALA A 120 -2.47 -4.81 13.29
C ALA A 120 -2.25 -4.62 14.81
N PRO A 121 -3.17 -3.99 15.57
CA PRO A 121 -3.15 -4.21 17.00
C PRO A 121 -3.06 -5.72 17.15
N GLU A 122 -2.08 -6.22 17.90
CA GLU A 122 -2.12 -7.61 18.32
C GLU A 122 -3.49 -7.75 18.95
N VAL A 123 -4.44 -8.37 18.24
CA VAL A 123 -5.67 -8.81 18.84
C VAL A 123 -5.14 -9.76 19.87
N GLY A 124 -5.06 -9.30 21.11
CA GLY A 124 -4.76 -10.11 22.25
C GLY A 124 -5.81 -11.19 22.22
N VAL A 125 -5.49 -12.30 21.57
CA VAL A 125 -6.12 -13.57 21.85
C VAL A 125 -5.73 -13.77 23.29
N ALA A 126 -6.63 -13.35 24.19
CA ALA A 126 -6.58 -13.74 25.58
C ALA A 126 -6.46 -15.26 25.53
N SER A 127 -5.25 -15.76 25.77
CA SER A 127 -5.06 -17.17 26.04
C SER A 127 -5.95 -17.44 27.25
N PRO A 128 -6.90 -18.39 27.19
CA PRO A 128 -7.57 -18.80 28.40
C PRO A 128 -6.47 -19.37 29.32
N THR A 129 -6.18 -18.63 30.38
CA THR A 129 -5.30 -19.10 31.45
C THR A 129 -5.91 -20.40 32.01
N PRO A 130 -5.12 -21.48 32.18
CA PRO A 130 -5.61 -22.69 32.83
C PRO A 130 -6.02 -22.47 34.29
#